data_AF-F5T6J6-F1
#
_entry.id   AF-F5T6J6-F1
#
_cell.length_a   1.000
_cell.length_b   1.000
_cell.length_c   1.000
_cell.angle_alpha   90.00
_cell.angle_beta   90.00
_cell.angle_gamma   90.00
#
_symmetry.space_group_name_H-M   'P 1'
#
loop_
_entity.id
_entity.type
_entity.pdbx_description
1 polymer ?
#
loop_
_entity_poly.entity_id
_entity_poly.type
_entity_poly.pdbx_seq_one_letter_code
_entity_poly.pdbx_strand_id
1 'polypeptide(L)'
;MSILFFLFLLKTILFYSFFLFSVLWDFRKKSLPKLLLLFYSLVGVPFFLFSLWQDFFQGPFQLSLPFLYSFYPFLFSFLLFLFAKCSKGALGCGDGLFLLCCAFYLNYKSFLFLFLSGLICSALVSILLFLFSLKMKKNWKNLSFPFIPCFIPAGVYFFVLLFTPRT
;
A
#
# COMPACT_ATOMS: atom_id res chain seq x y z
N MET A 1 -15.00 17.58 19.34
CA MET A 1 -14.18 16.75 18.43
C MET A 1 -12.78 16.64 19.02
N SER A 2 -12.29 15.43 19.28
CA SER A 2 -10.98 15.23 19.92
C SER A 2 -9.83 15.44 18.92
N ILE A 3 -8.66 15.86 19.39
CA ILE A 3 -7.44 16.03 18.57
C ILE A 3 -7.08 14.73 17.80
N LEU A 4 -7.34 13.58 18.42
CA LEU A 4 -7.16 12.26 17.81
C LEU A 4 -8.03 12.04 16.57
N PHE A 5 -9.27 12.55 16.58
CA PHE A 5 -10.16 12.45 15.42
C PHE A 5 -9.60 13.24 14.23
N PHE A 6 -9.08 14.45 14.48
CA PHE A 6 -8.47 15.27 13.43
C PHE A 6 -7.21 14.61 12.85
N LEU A 7 -6.34 14.05 13.69
CA LEU A 7 -5.15 13.31 13.25
C LEU A 7 -5.51 12.09 12.40
N PHE A 8 -6.55 11.33 12.79
CA PHE A 8 -7.02 10.18 12.02
C PHE A 8 -7.57 10.58 10.65
N LEU A 9 -8.36 11.66 10.61
CA LEU A 9 -8.93 12.20 9.38
C LEU A 9 -7.82 12.72 8.44
N LEU A 10 -6.84 13.47 8.97
CA LEU A 10 -5.67 13.93 8.23
C LEU A 10 -4.86 12.76 7.66
N LYS A 11 -4.57 11.73 8.48
CA LYS A 11 -3.86 10.51 8.05
C LYS A 11 -4.57 9.86 6.86
N THR A 12 -5.89 9.80 6.93
CA THR A 12 -6.70 9.13 5.91
C THR A 12 -6.75 9.92 4.60
N ILE A 13 -6.94 11.24 4.67
CA ILE A 13 -6.88 12.12 3.48
C ILE A 13 -5.51 12.03 2.80
N LEU A 14 -4.43 12.05 3.58
CA LEU A 14 -3.08 11.93 3.05
C LEU A 14 -2.88 10.59 2.34
N PHE A 15 -3.30 9.49 2.97
CA PHE A 15 -3.25 8.16 2.35
C PHE A 15 -4.03 8.09 1.03
N TYR A 16 -5.26 8.60 0.98
CA TYR A 16 -6.04 8.58 -0.27
C TYR A 16 -5.44 9.45 -1.35
N SER A 17 -4.92 10.63 -1.01
CA SER A 17 -4.24 11.49 -1.97
C SER A 17 -3.02 10.77 -2.57
N PHE A 18 -2.20 10.15 -1.73
CA PHE A 18 -1.07 9.33 -2.15
C PHE A 18 -1.50 8.18 -3.07
N PHE A 19 -2.54 7.45 -2.67
CA PHE A 19 -3.06 6.31 -3.41
C PHE A 19 -3.55 6.71 -4.80
N LEU A 20 -4.38 7.76 -4.89
CA LEU A 20 -4.90 8.27 -6.16
C LEU A 20 -3.79 8.77 -7.08
N PHE A 21 -2.84 9.56 -6.55
CA PHE A 21 -1.71 10.01 -7.36
C PHE A 21 -0.85 8.83 -7.85
N SER A 22 -0.63 7.82 -7.01
CA SER A 22 0.13 6.63 -7.38
C SER A 22 -0.57 5.85 -8.51
N VAL A 23 -1.88 5.63 -8.39
CA VAL A 23 -2.69 4.97 -9.43
C VAL A 23 -2.66 5.75 -10.74
N LEU A 24 -2.91 7.07 -10.70
CA LEU A 24 -2.91 7.93 -11.89
C LEU A 24 -1.56 7.92 -12.59
N TRP A 25 -0.47 7.94 -11.83
CA TRP A 25 0.87 7.99 -12.39
C TRP A 25 1.31 6.64 -12.95
N ASP A 26 0.93 5.54 -12.30
CA ASP A 26 1.22 4.19 -12.79
C ASP A 26 0.49 3.91 -14.11
N PHE A 27 -0.77 4.33 -14.22
CA PHE A 27 -1.50 4.27 -15.50
C PHE A 27 -0.83 5.07 -16.62
N ARG A 28 -0.34 6.28 -16.32
CA ARG A 28 0.21 7.20 -17.34
C ARG A 28 1.63 6.85 -17.76
N LYS A 29 2.51 6.52 -16.81
CA LYS A 29 3.96 6.40 -17.05
C LYS A 29 4.54 5.04 -16.67
N LYS A 30 3.75 4.10 -16.12
CA LYS A 30 4.19 2.78 -15.63
C LYS A 30 5.37 2.82 -14.64
N SER A 31 5.59 3.97 -14.02
CA SER A 31 6.73 4.21 -13.13
C SER A 31 6.38 5.30 -12.13
N LEU A 32 6.55 5.03 -10.84
CA LEU A 32 6.29 6.02 -9.80
C LEU A 32 7.41 7.06 -9.66
N PRO A 33 7.08 8.35 -9.48
CA PRO A 33 8.08 9.38 -9.25
C PRO A 33 8.65 9.25 -7.84
N LYS A 34 9.98 9.10 -7.74
CA LYS A 34 10.69 8.96 -6.45
C LYS A 34 10.42 10.11 -5.49
N LEU A 35 10.28 11.33 -6.00
CA LEU A 35 9.99 12.52 -5.20
C LEU A 35 8.62 12.44 -4.51
N LEU A 36 7.61 11.88 -5.18
CA LEU A 36 6.29 11.68 -4.59
C LEU A 36 6.36 10.67 -3.44
N LEU A 37 7.02 9.53 -3.67
CA LEU A 37 7.24 8.53 -2.63
C LEU A 37 8.03 9.10 -1.44
N LEU A 38 9.05 9.91 -1.69
CA LEU A 38 9.84 10.55 -0.64
C LEU A 38 9.01 11.56 0.17
N PHE A 39 8.21 12.39 -0.48
CA PHE A 39 7.34 13.34 0.20
C PHE A 39 6.33 12.64 1.12
N TYR A 40 5.60 11.66 0.59
CA TYR A 40 4.59 10.95 1.37
C TYR A 40 5.19 10.04 2.45
N SER A 41 6.37 9.46 2.24
CA SER A 41 7.04 8.71 3.31
C SER A 41 7.50 9.62 4.45
N LEU A 42 8.07 10.79 4.16
CA LEU A 42 8.46 11.77 5.19
C LEU A 42 7.26 12.24 6.02
N VAL A 43 6.12 12.48 5.37
CA VAL A 43 4.87 12.87 6.05
C VAL A 43 4.24 11.69 6.80
N GLY A 44 4.41 10.46 6.32
CA GLY A 44 3.87 9.23 6.93
C GLY A 44 4.59 8.81 8.21
N VAL A 45 5.92 8.99 8.29
CA VAL A 45 6.73 8.57 9.45
C VAL A 45 6.23 9.13 10.79
N PRO A 46 5.88 10.41 10.93
CA PRO A 46 5.27 10.94 12.16
C PRO A 46 4.01 10.20 12.59
N PHE A 47 3.13 9.80 11.66
CA PHE A 47 1.91 9.04 12.01
C PHE A 47 2.25 7.63 12.50
N PHE A 48 3.24 6.99 11.90
CA PHE A 48 3.72 5.69 12.34
C PHE A 48 4.34 5.78 13.75
N LEU A 49 5.21 6.76 13.98
CA LEU A 49 5.82 6.99 15.29
C LEU A 49 4.79 7.36 16.35
N PHE A 50 3.77 8.16 16.00
CA PHE A 50 2.68 8.49 16.91
C PHE A 50 1.85 7.25 17.30
N SER A 51 1.62 6.33 16.36
CA SER A 51 0.97 5.05 16.65
C SER A 51 1.78 4.23 17.65
N LEU A 52 3.10 4.19 17.50
CA LEU A 52 3.99 3.49 18.43
C LEU A 52 4.10 4.20 19.78
N TRP A 53 4.04 5.53 19.80
CA TRP A 53 4.13 6.33 21.03
C TRP A 53 3.03 5.97 22.03
N GLN A 54 1.80 5.74 21.55
CA GLN A 54 0.70 5.30 22.40
C GLN A 54 1.02 3.95 23.08
N ASP A 55 1.62 3.02 22.35
CA ASP A 55 2.02 1.72 22.88
C ASP A 55 3.23 1.81 23.84
N PHE A 56 4.14 2.77 23.64
CA PHE A 56 5.38 2.90 24.42
C PHE A 56 5.25 3.73 25.72
N PHE A 57 4.49 4.83 25.71
CA PHE A 57 4.55 5.84 26.78
C PHE A 57 3.32 5.88 27.68
N GLN A 58 2.21 5.22 27.32
CA GLN A 58 0.98 5.25 28.11
C GLN A 58 0.89 4.12 29.16
N GLY A 59 1.88 3.22 29.23
CA GLY A 59 1.93 2.14 30.21
C GLY A 59 3.34 1.56 30.41
N PRO A 60 3.52 0.63 31.37
CA PRO A 60 4.78 -0.10 31.51
C PRO A 60 5.05 -0.90 30.24
N PHE A 61 6.24 -0.76 29.67
CA PHE A 61 6.64 -1.46 28.46
C PHE A 61 6.46 -2.97 28.62
N GLN A 62 5.55 -3.54 27.83
CA GLN A 62 5.34 -4.98 27.73
C GLN A 62 5.51 -5.38 26.27
N LEU A 63 6.40 -6.34 26.00
CA LEU A 63 6.58 -6.93 24.68
C LEU A 63 5.33 -7.78 24.34
N SER A 64 4.30 -7.11 23.86
CA SER A 64 2.99 -7.70 23.59
C SER A 64 2.84 -8.03 22.09
N LEU A 65 2.00 -9.01 21.77
CA LEU A 65 1.68 -9.36 20.37
C LEU A 65 1.14 -8.15 19.55
N PRO A 66 0.27 -7.27 20.09
CA PRO A 66 -0.18 -6.07 19.39
C PRO A 66 0.96 -5.16 18.95
N PHE A 67 1.98 -5.00 19.79
CA PHE A 67 3.15 -4.20 19.48
C PHE A 67 3.94 -4.75 18.27
N LEU A 68 4.16 -6.06 18.23
CA LEU A 68 4.82 -6.71 17.10
C LEU A 68 4.01 -6.57 15.80
N TYR A 69 2.68 -6.62 15.88
CA TYR A 69 1.81 -6.40 14.73
C TYR A 69 1.89 -4.98 14.16
N SER A 70 2.20 -3.97 14.97
CA SER A 70 2.41 -2.59 14.49
C SER A 70 3.62 -2.48 13.55
N PHE A 71 4.68 -3.26 13.76
CA PHE A 71 5.87 -3.26 12.88
C PHE A 71 5.74 -4.17 11.65
N TYR A 72 4.77 -5.08 11.65
CA TYR A 72 4.63 -6.08 10.59
C TYR A 72 4.53 -5.47 9.18
N PRO A 73 3.67 -4.46 8.90
CA PRO A 73 3.58 -3.86 7.57
C PRO A 73 4.91 -3.29 7.08
N PHE A 74 5.65 -2.65 7.98
CA PHE A 74 6.93 -2.03 7.68
C PHE A 74 7.98 -3.10 7.35
N LEU A 75 8.14 -4.09 8.23
CA LEU A 75 9.09 -5.19 8.04
C LEU A 75 8.79 -5.97 6.76
N PHE A 76 7.52 -6.31 6.54
CA PHE A 76 7.09 -7.02 5.34
C PHE A 76 7.39 -6.24 4.06
N SER A 77 7.03 -4.96 4.03
CA SER A 77 7.28 -4.09 2.87
C SER A 77 8.77 -3.86 2.63
N PHE A 78 9.55 -3.73 3.70
CA PHE A 78 10.99 -3.55 3.62
C PHE A 78 11.68 -4.80 3.06
N LEU A 79 11.29 -5.99 3.51
CA LEU A 79 11.78 -7.26 2.95
C LEU A 79 11.43 -7.39 1.47
N LEU A 80 10.19 -7.06 1.07
CA LEU A 80 9.79 -7.05 -0.34
C LEU A 80 10.62 -6.06 -1.17
N PHE A 81 10.91 -4.88 -0.63
CA PHE A 81 11.76 -3.90 -1.30
C PHE A 81 13.21 -4.40 -1.46
N LEU A 82 13.78 -5.04 -0.43
CA LEU A 82 15.10 -5.66 -0.53
C LEU A 82 15.12 -6.77 -1.59
N PHE A 83 14.09 -7.64 -1.60
CA PHE A 83 13.93 -8.64 -2.64
C PHE A 83 13.82 -8.00 -4.03
N ALA A 84 13.06 -6.92 -4.18
CA ALA A 84 12.94 -6.19 -5.43
C ALA A 84 14.31 -5.74 -5.96
N LYS A 85 15.13 -5.14 -5.09
CA LYS A 85 16.48 -4.68 -5.43
C LYS A 85 17.41 -5.84 -5.81
N CYS A 86 17.32 -6.97 -5.11
CA CYS A 86 18.12 -8.16 -5.39
C CYS A 86 17.67 -8.89 -6.67
N SER A 87 16.39 -8.81 -7.03
CA SER A 87 15.75 -9.63 -8.07
C SER A 87 16.08 -9.27 -9.53
N LYS A 88 17.06 -8.39 -9.80
CA LYS A 88 17.41 -7.91 -11.15
C LYS A 88 16.20 -7.47 -12.00
N GLY A 89 15.14 -6.98 -11.36
CA GLY A 89 13.93 -6.47 -12.02
C GLY A 89 12.78 -7.46 -12.16
N ALA A 90 12.85 -8.66 -11.56
CA ALA A 90 11.71 -9.58 -11.55
C ALA A 90 10.55 -9.06 -10.68
N LEU A 91 10.86 -8.24 -9.66
CA LEU A 91 9.87 -7.56 -8.83
C LEU A 91 10.05 -6.04 -8.96
N GLY A 92 8.95 -5.32 -9.20
CA GLY A 92 8.94 -3.89 -9.41
C GLY A 92 9.44 -3.13 -8.18
N CYS A 93 10.62 -2.49 -8.30
CA CYS A 93 11.20 -1.69 -7.22
C CYS A 93 10.28 -0.53 -6.80
N GLY A 94 9.53 0.03 -7.76
CA GLY A 94 8.51 1.04 -7.48
C GLY A 94 7.34 0.53 -6.63
N ASP A 95 6.88 -0.70 -6.89
CA ASP A 95 5.77 -1.33 -6.17
C ASP A 95 6.15 -1.64 -4.72
N GLY A 96 7.40 -2.09 -4.49
CA GLY A 96 7.94 -2.28 -3.14
C GLY A 96 8.00 -0.98 -2.34
N LEU A 97 8.43 0.12 -2.97
CA LEU A 97 8.43 1.44 -2.33
C LEU A 97 7.02 1.98 -2.07
N PHE A 98 6.08 1.71 -2.96
CA PHE A 98 4.66 2.03 -2.76
C PHE A 98 4.11 1.32 -1.53
N LEU A 99 4.35 0.01 -1.40
CA LEU A 99 3.92 -0.76 -0.23
C LEU A 99 4.59 -0.24 1.05
N LEU A 100 5.88 0.10 1.00
CA LEU A 100 6.58 0.68 2.14
C LEU A 100 5.95 2.02 2.57
N CYS A 101 5.56 2.86 1.63
CA CYS A 101 4.85 4.10 1.95
C CYS A 101 3.46 3.79 2.57
N CYS A 102 2.71 2.84 2.02
CA CYS A 102 1.43 2.40 2.58
C CYS A 102 1.55 1.89 4.02
N ALA A 103 2.66 1.24 4.38
CA ALA A 103 2.92 0.73 5.72
C ALA A 103 2.97 1.82 6.80
N PHE A 104 3.33 3.07 6.44
CA PHE A 104 3.34 4.18 7.41
C PHE A 104 1.93 4.72 7.73
N TYR A 105 0.96 4.50 6.85
CA TYR A 105 -0.40 5.01 7.01
C TYR A 105 -1.38 3.94 7.52
N LEU A 106 -1.18 2.69 7.11
CA LEU A 106 -2.12 1.59 7.34
C LEU A 106 -1.72 0.72 8.53
N ASN A 107 -2.75 0.26 9.26
CA ASN A 107 -2.59 -0.79 10.26
C ASN A 107 -2.41 -2.16 9.58
N TYR A 108 -1.89 -3.15 10.30
CA TYR A 108 -1.57 -4.46 9.72
C TYR A 108 -2.73 -5.16 8.99
N LYS A 109 -3.95 -5.11 9.53
CA LYS A 109 -5.14 -5.71 8.90
C LYS A 109 -5.44 -5.06 7.54
N SER A 110 -5.48 -3.72 7.52
CA SER A 110 -5.73 -2.95 6.31
C SER A 110 -4.59 -3.12 5.30
N PHE A 111 -3.35 -3.12 5.75
CA PHE A 111 -2.20 -3.36 4.89
C PHE A 111 -2.24 -4.74 4.22
N LEU A 112 -2.50 -5.81 4.99
CA LEU A 112 -2.63 -7.16 4.46
C LEU A 112 -3.80 -7.30 3.49
N PHE A 113 -4.95 -6.70 3.82
CA PHE A 113 -6.10 -6.70 2.93
C PHE A 113 -5.80 -5.98 1.60
N LEU A 114 -5.12 -4.83 1.66
CA LEU A 114 -4.66 -4.12 0.47
C LEU A 114 -3.71 -5.00 -0.35
N PHE A 115 -2.71 -5.60 0.29
CA PHE A 115 -1.74 -6.46 -0.39
C PHE A 115 -2.41 -7.68 -1.08
N LEU A 116 -3.23 -8.43 -0.35
CA LEU A 116 -3.92 -9.62 -0.86
C LEU A 116 -4.92 -9.29 -1.98
N SER A 117 -5.70 -8.23 -1.82
CA SER A 117 -6.65 -7.80 -2.85
C SER A 117 -5.94 -7.38 -4.14
N GLY A 118 -4.80 -6.68 -4.02
CA GLY A 118 -3.97 -6.31 -5.17
C GLY A 118 -3.42 -7.55 -5.89
N LEU A 119 -2.92 -8.54 -5.14
CA LEU A 119 -2.45 -9.80 -5.72
C LEU A 119 -3.57 -10.55 -6.45
N ILE A 120 -4.74 -10.72 -5.84
CA ILE A 120 -5.88 -11.40 -6.45
C ILE A 120 -6.32 -10.66 -7.71
N CYS A 121 -6.45 -9.33 -7.65
CA CYS A 121 -6.84 -8.52 -8.80
C CYS A 121 -5.79 -8.61 -9.93
N SER A 122 -4.50 -8.58 -9.60
CA SER A 122 -3.43 -8.74 -10.57
C SER A 122 -3.42 -10.13 -11.23
N ALA A 123 -3.75 -11.18 -10.49
CA ALA A 123 -3.88 -12.53 -11.01
C ALA A 123 -5.09 -12.64 -11.96
N LEU A 124 -6.21 -12.01 -11.62
CA LEU A 124 -7.38 -11.97 -12.52
C LEU A 124 -7.07 -11.19 -13.80
N VAL A 125 -6.43 -10.02 -13.70
CA VAL A 125 -6.04 -9.21 -14.86
C VAL A 125 -5.05 -9.96 -15.75
N SER A 126 -4.08 -10.66 -15.17
CA SER A 126 -3.12 -11.45 -15.95
C SER A 126 -3.78 -12.62 -16.67
N ILE A 127 -4.73 -13.33 -16.04
CA ILE A 127 -5.54 -14.38 -16.68
C ILE A 127 -6.37 -13.81 -17.83
N LEU A 128 -7.03 -12.67 -17.64
CA LEU A 128 -7.84 -12.02 -18.69
C LEU A 128 -6.97 -11.58 -19.87
N LEU A 129 -5.80 -10.99 -19.61
CA LEU A 129 -4.84 -10.62 -20.65
C LEU A 129 -4.33 -11.85 -21.39
N PHE A 130 -4.06 -12.94 -20.68
CA PHE A 130 -3.64 -14.23 -21.25
C PHE A 130 -4.72 -14.81 -22.19
N LEU A 131 -5.99 -14.83 -21.76
CA LEU A 131 -7.11 -15.29 -22.59
C LEU A 131 -7.33 -14.38 -23.82
N PHE A 132 -7.16 -13.06 -23.66
CA PHE A 132 -7.28 -12.12 -24.75
C PHE A 132 -6.15 -12.26 -25.78
N SER A 133 -4.91 -12.52 -25.34
CA SER A 133 -3.78 -12.75 -26.24
C SER A 133 -3.90 -14.06 -27.01
N LEU A 134 -4.49 -15.12 -26.42
CA LEU A 134 -4.85 -16.35 -27.15
C LEU A 134 -5.77 -16.03 -28.32
N LYS A 135 -6.85 -15.29 -28.04
CA LYS A 135 -7.87 -14.95 -29.03
C LYS A 135 -7.31 -14.09 -30.17
N MET A 136 -6.38 -13.18 -29.84
CA MET A 136 -5.78 -12.24 -30.79
C MET A 136 -4.47 -12.74 -31.44
N LYS A 137 -3.99 -13.95 -31.12
CA LYS A 137 -2.69 -14.51 -31.57
C LYS A 137 -1.50 -13.54 -31.40
N LYS A 138 -1.53 -12.68 -30.37
CA LYS A 138 -0.49 -11.67 -30.14
C LYS A 138 0.66 -12.24 -29.33
N ASN A 139 1.88 -11.73 -29.57
CA ASN A 139 3.08 -12.09 -28.83
C ASN A 139 2.98 -11.70 -27.34
N TRP A 140 3.25 -12.67 -26.48
CA TRP A 140 2.97 -12.63 -25.04
C TRP A 140 4.14 -12.07 -24.23
N LYS A 141 5.35 -12.15 -24.79
CA LYS A 141 6.62 -11.90 -24.09
C LYS A 141 6.79 -10.46 -23.61
N ASN A 142 6.03 -9.50 -24.16
CA ASN A 142 6.15 -8.08 -23.87
C ASN A 142 4.89 -7.46 -23.23
N LEU A 143 3.90 -8.27 -22.82
CA LEU A 143 2.69 -7.77 -22.17
C LEU A 143 2.97 -7.47 -20.70
N SER A 144 3.24 -6.20 -20.40
CA SER A 144 3.32 -5.66 -19.04
C SER A 144 2.07 -4.82 -18.74
N PHE A 145 1.43 -5.02 -17.59
CA PHE A 145 0.36 -4.16 -17.09
C PHE A 145 0.80 -3.42 -15.82
N PRO A 146 0.27 -2.21 -15.56
CA PRO A 146 0.54 -1.47 -14.32
C PRO A 146 -0.07 -2.21 -13.12
N PHE A 147 0.73 -2.48 -12.09
CA PHE A 147 0.30 -3.28 -10.93
C PHE A 147 -0.49 -2.47 -9.90
N ILE A 148 -0.19 -1.17 -9.74
CA ILE A 148 -0.79 -0.33 -8.69
C ILE A 148 -2.32 -0.17 -8.85
N PRO A 149 -2.87 -0.06 -10.07
CA PRO A 149 -4.31 -0.08 -10.28
C PRO A 149 -5.03 -1.32 -9.73
N CYS A 150 -4.35 -2.45 -9.58
CA CYS A 150 -4.95 -3.65 -9.00
C CYS A 150 -5.33 -3.47 -7.52
N PHE A 151 -4.81 -2.45 -6.85
CA PHE A 151 -5.18 -2.12 -5.46
C PHE A 151 -6.47 -1.29 -5.34
N ILE A 152 -7.07 -0.82 -6.45
CA ILE A 152 -8.29 0.00 -6.45
C ILE A 152 -9.44 -0.65 -5.66
N PRO A 153 -9.72 -1.96 -5.77
CA PRO A 153 -10.79 -2.59 -4.99
C PRO A 153 -10.65 -2.39 -3.48
N ALA A 154 -9.43 -2.52 -2.93
CA ALA A 154 -9.19 -2.24 -1.52
C ALA A 154 -9.28 -0.75 -1.20
N GLY A 155 -8.78 0.13 -2.07
CA GLY A 155 -8.93 1.58 -1.90
C GLY A 155 -10.40 2.00 -1.82
N VAL A 156 -11.25 1.48 -2.71
CA VAL A 156 -12.70 1.72 -2.69
C VAL A 156 -13.34 1.15 -1.43
N TYR A 157 -12.97 -0.06 -1.02
CA TYR A 157 -13.47 -0.67 0.21
C TYR A 157 -13.15 0.17 1.45
N PHE A 158 -11.91 0.66 1.58
CA PHE A 158 -11.54 1.55 2.66
C PHE A 158 -12.31 2.88 2.60
N PHE A 159 -12.65 3.36 1.40
CA PHE A 159 -13.34 4.64 1.23
C PHE A 159 -14.77 4.51 1.73
N VAL A 160 -15.44 3.43 1.35
CA VAL A 160 -16.80 3.11 1.84
C VAL A 160 -16.80 2.93 3.37
N LEU A 161 -15.80 2.23 3.92
CA LEU A 161 -15.67 2.06 5.38
C LEU A 161 -15.54 3.37 6.14
N LEU A 162 -15.00 4.42 5.52
CA LEU A 162 -14.89 5.74 6.16
C LEU A 162 -16.24 6.43 6.34
N PHE A 163 -17.19 6.18 5.43
CA PHE A 163 -18.54 6.75 5.46
C PHE A 163 -19.59 5.81 6.07
N THR A 164 -19.22 4.57 6.38
CA THR A 164 -20.14 3.61 6.99
C THR A 164 -20.20 3.86 8.50
N PRO A 165 -21.38 4.17 9.08
CA PRO A 165 -21.50 4.34 10.52
C PRO A 165 -21.14 3.02 11.23
N ARG A 166 -20.23 3.07 12.18
CA ARG A 166 -19.96 1.94 13.07
C ARG A 166 -21.09 1.89 14.10
N THR A 167 -22.07 1.03 13.85
CA THR A 167 -23.11 0.64 14.82
C THR A 167 -22.53 -0.15 15.97
#